data_AF-A0A064C562-F1
#
_entry.id   AF-A0A064C562-F1
#
_cell.length_a   1.000
_cell.length_b   1.000
_cell.length_c   1.000
_cell.angle_alpha   90.00
_cell.angle_beta   90.00
_cell.angle_gamma   90.00
#
_symmetry.space_group_name_H-M   'P 1'
#
loop_
_entity.id
_entity.type
_entity.pdbx_description
1 polymer ?
#
loop_
_entity_poly.entity_id
_entity_poly.type
_entity_poly.pdbx_seq_one_letter_code
_entity_poly.pdbx_strand_id
1 'polypeptide(L)'
;MSDIRDSLDKILAVSIDSIKDEQNFLNLVLSDSPEGNILKELAIFKDNGALYKLIFSVYATFEYTIKECCNTALLTIDKNSLDSLTDELQMLTFRQKLDELRKKIIEKREDNTVIKPLTDLHIKIKQQTEFNSNENMIDTKSNLNFNNFTEILEIFHFDKKKYKSYSIIIDSIITYRNMIAHGNRKDLTEINIRQYIPGNYKIITLHKENNRLYFEDLCSDMINLLKLFCQDLTDYVNEQKYLRQDK
;
A
#
# COMPACT_ATOMS: atom_id res chain seq x y z
N MET A 1 22.62 10.50 -13.00
CA MET A 1 21.57 9.76 -12.28
C MET A 1 20.28 10.49 -12.52
N SER A 2 19.21 9.83 -12.97
CA SER A 2 17.89 10.46 -12.91
C SER A 2 17.62 10.72 -11.44
N ASP A 3 17.21 11.94 -11.10
CA ASP A 3 16.87 12.27 -9.73
C ASP A 3 15.72 11.36 -9.29
N ILE A 4 15.95 10.50 -8.30
CA ILE A 4 14.91 9.64 -7.73
C ILE A 4 13.70 10.48 -7.32
N ARG A 5 13.95 11.71 -6.87
CA ARG A 5 12.93 12.68 -6.51
C ARG A 5 11.99 12.96 -7.67
N ASP A 6 12.50 13.24 -8.87
CA ASP A 6 11.66 13.52 -10.04
C ASP A 6 10.72 12.35 -10.38
N SER A 7 11.21 11.12 -10.21
CA SER A 7 10.40 9.92 -10.45
C SER A 7 9.32 9.73 -9.38
N LEU A 8 9.68 9.90 -8.11
CA LEU A 8 8.74 9.77 -6.99
C LEU A 8 7.70 10.91 -6.98
N ASP A 9 8.11 12.15 -7.29
CA ASP A 9 7.23 13.31 -7.36
C ASP A 9 6.18 13.15 -8.48
N LYS A 10 6.54 12.54 -9.62
CA LYS A 10 5.57 12.21 -10.68
C LYS A 10 4.52 11.21 -10.23
N ILE A 11 4.95 10.12 -9.57
CA ILE A 11 4.02 9.11 -9.02
C ILE A 11 3.10 9.78 -8.00
N LEU A 12 3.68 10.54 -7.07
CA LEU A 12 2.94 11.25 -6.03
C LEU A 12 1.94 12.25 -6.59
N ALA A 13 2.31 13.03 -7.61
CA ALA A 13 1.42 14.00 -8.24
C ALA A 13 0.18 13.33 -8.83
N VAL A 14 0.36 12.25 -9.61
CA VAL A 14 -0.74 11.47 -10.19
C VAL A 14 -1.67 10.94 -9.10
N SER A 15 -1.12 10.40 -8.02
CA SER A 15 -1.89 9.86 -6.90
C SER A 15 -2.64 10.95 -6.11
N ILE A 16 -2.01 12.10 -5.87
CA ILE A 16 -2.66 13.24 -5.21
C ILE A 16 -3.82 13.76 -6.06
N ASP A 17 -3.62 13.90 -7.36
CA ASP A 17 -4.68 14.38 -8.27
C ASP A 17 -5.84 13.39 -8.31
N SER A 18 -5.55 12.09 -8.33
CA SER A 18 -6.60 11.06 -8.20
C SER A 18 -7.39 11.18 -6.89
N ILE A 19 -6.74 11.40 -5.75
CA ILE A 19 -7.44 11.59 -4.46
C ILE A 19 -8.27 12.88 -4.48
N LYS A 20 -7.74 13.98 -5.03
CA LYS A 20 -8.48 15.25 -5.16
C LYS A 20 -9.69 15.13 -6.07
N ASP A 21 -9.58 14.39 -7.16
CA ASP A 21 -10.71 14.11 -8.04
C ASP A 21 -11.84 13.38 -7.31
N GLU A 22 -11.50 12.48 -6.38
CA GLU A 22 -12.48 11.84 -5.51
C GLU A 22 -13.12 12.84 -4.51
N GLN A 23 -12.36 13.79 -3.98
CA GLN A 23 -12.92 14.88 -3.17
C GLN A 23 -13.86 15.79 -4.00
N ASN A 24 -13.47 16.11 -5.23
CA ASN A 24 -14.30 16.89 -6.14
C ASN A 24 -15.59 16.16 -6.51
N PHE A 25 -15.50 14.85 -6.74
CA PHE A 25 -16.67 13.99 -6.96
C PHE A 25 -17.58 13.98 -5.73
N LEU A 26 -17.04 13.86 -4.52
CA LEU A 26 -17.83 13.96 -3.29
C LEU A 26 -18.59 15.29 -3.23
N ASN A 27 -17.90 16.40 -3.48
CA ASN A 27 -18.50 17.74 -3.46
C ASN A 27 -19.65 17.86 -4.47
N LEU A 28 -19.48 17.30 -5.67
CA LEU A 28 -20.55 17.25 -6.67
C LEU A 28 -21.73 16.41 -6.20
N VAL A 29 -21.49 15.20 -5.68
CA VAL A 29 -22.53 14.29 -5.17
C VAL A 29 -23.29 14.89 -4.00
N LEU A 30 -22.66 15.68 -3.15
CA LEU A 30 -23.33 16.32 -2.01
C LEU A 30 -24.03 17.63 -2.37
N SER A 31 -23.61 18.29 -3.46
CA SER A 31 -24.18 19.56 -3.89
C SER A 31 -25.66 19.47 -4.28
N ASP A 32 -26.35 20.61 -4.24
CA ASP A 32 -27.73 20.75 -4.70
C ASP A 32 -27.81 21.14 -6.20
N SER A 33 -26.71 20.96 -6.96
CA SER A 33 -26.70 21.22 -8.40
C SER A 33 -27.60 20.22 -9.15
N PRO A 34 -28.05 20.55 -10.38
CA PRO A 34 -28.79 19.60 -11.22
C PRO A 34 -28.05 18.26 -11.38
N GLU A 35 -26.74 18.31 -11.62
CA GLU A 35 -25.88 17.14 -11.76
C GLU A 35 -25.76 16.37 -10.44
N GLY A 36 -25.56 17.07 -9.31
CA GLY A 36 -25.52 16.46 -7.99
C GLY A 36 -26.82 15.72 -7.65
N ASN A 37 -27.96 16.32 -7.94
CA ASN A 37 -29.27 15.70 -7.74
C ASN A 37 -29.46 14.44 -8.61
N ILE A 38 -29.05 14.48 -9.87
CA ILE A 38 -29.05 13.28 -10.75
C ILE A 38 -28.18 12.17 -10.14
N LEU A 39 -26.97 12.49 -9.67
CA LEU A 39 -26.07 11.51 -9.09
C LEU A 39 -26.66 10.86 -7.82
N LYS A 40 -27.29 11.64 -6.94
CA LYS A 40 -27.98 11.14 -5.73
C LYS A 40 -29.10 10.13 -6.06
N GLU A 41 -29.76 10.28 -7.21
CA GLU A 41 -30.85 9.40 -7.64
C GLU A 41 -30.37 8.06 -8.24
N LEU A 42 -29.11 7.98 -8.68
CA LEU A 42 -28.56 6.76 -9.26
C LEU A 42 -28.50 5.62 -8.23
N ALA A 43 -29.03 4.45 -8.60
CA ALA A 43 -29.07 3.28 -7.72
C ALA A 43 -27.69 2.85 -7.20
N ILE A 44 -26.63 3.10 -7.98
CA ILE A 44 -25.24 2.78 -7.59
C ILE A 44 -24.69 3.68 -6.47
N PHE A 45 -25.30 4.84 -6.23
CA PHE A 45 -24.86 5.82 -5.23
C PHE A 45 -25.80 5.94 -4.03
N LYS A 46 -26.98 5.29 -4.07
CA LYS A 46 -27.85 5.08 -2.91
C LYS A 46 -27.18 4.22 -1.83
N ASP A 47 -27.71 4.28 -0.61
CA ASP A 47 -27.30 3.44 0.52
C ASP A 47 -25.78 3.40 0.75
N ASN A 48 -25.14 4.59 0.81
CA ASN A 48 -23.69 4.79 0.91
C ASN A 48 -22.86 4.30 -0.28
N GLY A 49 -23.47 3.99 -1.42
CA GLY A 49 -22.76 3.54 -2.63
C GLY A 49 -21.68 4.52 -3.10
N ALA A 50 -21.94 5.83 -3.00
CA ALA A 50 -20.94 6.86 -3.28
C ALA A 50 -19.74 6.78 -2.33
N LEU A 51 -19.98 6.65 -1.02
CA LEU A 51 -18.93 6.47 -0.01
C LEU A 51 -18.08 5.23 -0.30
N TYR A 52 -18.71 4.12 -0.68
CA TYR A 52 -17.99 2.90 -1.00
C TYR A 52 -17.06 3.08 -2.19
N LYS A 53 -17.56 3.66 -3.29
CA LYS A 53 -16.73 3.99 -4.46
C LYS A 53 -15.52 4.81 -4.06
N LEU A 54 -15.76 5.90 -3.32
CA LEU A 54 -14.74 6.82 -2.82
C LEU A 54 -13.65 6.10 -2.01
N ILE A 55 -14.05 5.24 -1.07
CA ILE A 55 -13.10 4.46 -0.25
C ILE A 55 -12.27 3.52 -1.11
N PHE A 56 -12.87 2.81 -2.08
CA PHE A 56 -12.10 1.92 -2.98
C PHE A 56 -11.07 2.67 -3.79
N SER A 57 -11.47 3.80 -4.38
CA SER A 57 -10.57 4.62 -5.18
C SER A 57 -9.37 5.09 -4.36
N VAL A 58 -9.61 5.65 -3.17
CA VAL A 58 -8.53 6.15 -2.29
C VAL A 58 -7.64 5.00 -1.80
N TYR A 59 -8.23 3.87 -1.43
CA TYR A 59 -7.45 2.68 -1.04
C TYR A 59 -6.55 2.19 -2.17
N ALA A 60 -7.11 2.01 -3.37
CA ALA A 60 -6.36 1.52 -4.52
C ALA A 60 -5.23 2.48 -4.88
N THR A 61 -5.49 3.79 -4.81
CA THR A 61 -4.47 4.82 -5.02
C THR A 61 -3.35 4.73 -3.99
N PHE A 62 -3.70 4.59 -2.70
CA PHE A 62 -2.72 4.39 -1.63
C PHE A 62 -1.85 3.14 -1.87
N GLU A 63 -2.48 1.98 -2.07
CA GLU A 63 -1.80 0.69 -2.29
C GLU A 63 -0.86 0.74 -3.51
N TYR A 64 -1.35 1.31 -4.61
CA TYR A 64 -0.57 1.55 -5.83
C TYR A 64 0.64 2.45 -5.55
N THR A 65 0.43 3.61 -4.92
CA THR A 65 1.48 4.61 -4.71
C THR A 65 2.62 4.05 -3.87
N ILE A 66 2.30 3.38 -2.76
CA ILE A 66 3.33 2.76 -1.90
C ILE A 66 4.13 1.74 -2.70
N LYS A 67 3.45 0.84 -3.43
CA LYS A 67 4.13 -0.19 -4.21
C LYS A 67 5.05 0.40 -5.28
N GLU A 68 4.54 1.34 -6.08
CA GLU A 68 5.30 1.93 -7.18
C GLU A 68 6.48 2.78 -6.71
N CYS A 69 6.32 3.52 -5.62
CA CYS A 69 7.42 4.26 -5.02
C CYS A 69 8.52 3.31 -4.56
N CYS A 70 8.18 2.25 -3.82
CA CYS A 70 9.16 1.26 -3.38
C CYS A 70 9.86 0.60 -4.58
N ASN A 71 9.11 0.17 -5.59
CA ASN A 71 9.69 -0.42 -6.81
C ASN A 71 10.67 0.53 -7.50
N THR A 72 10.32 1.81 -7.61
CA THR A 72 11.18 2.84 -8.20
C THR A 72 12.48 3.02 -7.39
N ALA A 73 12.39 3.02 -6.06
CA ALA A 73 13.58 3.08 -5.21
C ALA A 73 14.46 1.82 -5.34
N LEU A 74 13.87 0.63 -5.33
CA LEU A 74 14.61 -0.63 -5.50
C LEU A 74 15.32 -0.70 -6.86
N LEU A 75 14.67 -0.25 -7.95
CA LEU A 75 15.28 -0.15 -9.28
C LEU A 75 16.47 0.81 -9.32
N THR A 76 16.48 1.83 -8.47
CA THR A 76 17.61 2.75 -8.34
C THR A 76 18.80 2.09 -7.64
N ILE A 77 18.54 1.12 -6.76
CA ILE A 77 19.53 0.38 -5.98
C ILE A 77 20.03 -0.88 -6.71
N ASP A 78 19.32 -1.34 -7.74
CA ASP A 78 19.46 -2.60 -8.48
C ASP A 78 20.89 -3.08 -8.80
N LYS A 79 21.79 -2.12 -9.07
CA LYS A 79 23.16 -2.38 -9.53
C LYS A 79 24.21 -2.48 -8.42
N ASN A 80 23.81 -2.36 -7.16
CA ASN A 80 24.72 -2.51 -6.04
C ASN A 80 25.05 -3.99 -5.81
N SER A 81 26.26 -4.23 -5.29
CA SER A 81 26.63 -5.56 -4.81
C SER A 81 25.73 -5.94 -3.65
N LEU A 82 25.18 -7.16 -3.68
CA LEU A 82 24.25 -7.64 -2.65
C LEU A 82 24.87 -7.54 -1.25
N ASP A 83 26.16 -7.90 -1.12
CA ASP A 83 26.89 -7.89 0.16
C ASP A 83 27.07 -6.48 0.76
N SER A 84 27.03 -5.45 -0.09
CA SER A 84 27.12 -4.05 0.34
C SER A 84 25.80 -3.49 0.89
N LEU A 85 24.67 -4.14 0.59
CA LEU A 85 23.34 -3.69 1.01
C LEU A 85 23.01 -4.09 2.45
N THR A 86 22.08 -3.36 3.07
CA THR A 86 21.54 -3.71 4.39
C THR A 86 20.91 -5.11 4.40
N ASP A 87 20.85 -5.73 5.59
CA ASP A 87 20.33 -7.09 5.76
C ASP A 87 18.88 -7.20 5.26
N GLU A 88 18.08 -6.16 5.46
CA GLU A 88 16.68 -6.04 5.06
C GLU A 88 16.51 -6.12 3.54
N LEU A 89 17.35 -5.40 2.77
CA LEU A 89 17.34 -5.51 1.32
C LEU A 89 17.83 -6.88 0.85
N GLN A 90 18.88 -7.43 1.47
CA GLN A 90 19.33 -8.79 1.14
C GLN A 90 18.22 -9.84 1.40
N MET A 91 17.42 -9.66 2.44
CA MET A 91 16.28 -10.53 2.75
C MET A 91 15.17 -10.46 1.72
N LEU A 92 14.97 -9.34 1.01
CA LEU A 92 14.00 -9.27 -0.10
C LEU A 92 14.35 -10.26 -1.21
N THR A 93 15.62 -10.32 -1.57
CA THR A 93 16.14 -11.25 -2.57
C THR A 93 15.92 -12.70 -2.16
N PHE A 94 16.16 -13.02 -0.88
CA PHE A 94 15.91 -14.35 -0.34
C PHE A 94 14.42 -14.72 -0.36
N ARG A 95 13.55 -13.81 0.10
CA ARG A 95 12.09 -13.99 0.09
C ARG A 95 11.56 -14.27 -1.30
N GLN A 96 11.99 -13.50 -2.30
CA GLN A 96 11.56 -13.71 -3.68
C GLN A 96 11.90 -15.12 -4.17
N LYS A 97 13.14 -15.58 -3.95
CA LYS A 97 13.57 -16.91 -4.40
C LYS A 97 12.80 -18.03 -3.70
N LEU A 98 12.43 -17.84 -2.43
CA LEU A 98 11.53 -18.75 -1.72
C LEU A 98 10.14 -18.78 -2.35
N ASP A 99 9.58 -17.63 -2.71
CA ASP A 99 8.26 -17.56 -3.34
C ASP A 99 8.24 -18.21 -4.74
N GLU A 100 9.29 -18.03 -5.53
CA GLU A 100 9.46 -18.72 -6.81
C GLU A 100 9.54 -20.24 -6.64
N LEU A 101 10.25 -20.70 -5.61
CA LEU A 101 10.31 -22.12 -5.26
C LEU A 101 8.93 -22.65 -4.87
N ARG A 102 8.22 -21.92 -3.99
CA ARG A 102 6.87 -22.28 -3.54
C ARG A 102 5.90 -22.41 -4.70
N LYS A 103 5.90 -21.47 -5.65
CA LYS A 103 5.07 -21.52 -6.87
C LYS A 103 5.36 -22.78 -7.69
N LYS A 104 6.66 -23.07 -7.93
CA LYS A 104 7.07 -24.28 -8.68
C LYS A 104 6.61 -25.57 -8.00
N ILE A 105 6.66 -25.65 -6.68
CA ILE A 105 6.18 -26.83 -5.92
C ILE A 105 4.66 -26.98 -6.07
N ILE A 106 3.90 -25.89 -5.96
CA ILE A 106 2.43 -25.91 -6.07
C ILE A 106 1.99 -26.26 -7.50
N GLU A 107 2.68 -25.75 -8.52
CA GLU A 107 2.37 -25.96 -9.94
C GLU A 107 2.75 -27.36 -10.42
N LYS A 108 3.90 -27.90 -10.00
CA LYS A 108 4.41 -29.23 -10.42
C LYS A 108 3.91 -30.37 -9.54
N ARG A 109 2.59 -30.52 -9.38
CA ARG A 109 1.87 -31.50 -8.53
C ARG A 109 2.33 -32.99 -8.56
N GLU A 110 3.36 -33.37 -9.29
CA GLU A 110 3.71 -34.76 -9.61
C GLU A 110 4.99 -35.29 -8.96
N ASP A 111 5.86 -34.45 -8.36
CA ASP A 111 7.15 -34.92 -7.81
C ASP A 111 7.31 -34.53 -6.32
N ASN A 112 7.08 -35.49 -5.41
CA ASN A 112 7.10 -35.32 -3.95
C ASN A 112 8.51 -35.05 -3.37
N THR A 113 9.51 -34.74 -4.20
CA THR A 113 10.90 -34.56 -3.77
C THR A 113 11.28 -33.07 -3.70
N VAL A 114 11.12 -32.47 -2.52
CA VAL A 114 11.43 -31.03 -2.28
C VAL A 114 12.95 -30.78 -2.11
N ILE A 115 13.74 -31.84 -1.90
CA ILE A 115 15.18 -31.76 -1.60
C ILE A 115 15.98 -31.10 -2.73
N LYS A 116 15.83 -31.53 -3.97
CA LYS A 116 16.58 -30.97 -5.11
C LYS A 116 16.24 -29.49 -5.34
N PRO A 117 14.95 -29.09 -5.38
CA PRO A 117 14.57 -27.68 -5.46
C PRO A 117 15.13 -26.81 -4.32
N LEU A 118 15.20 -27.31 -3.09
CA LEU A 118 15.81 -26.60 -1.95
C LEU A 118 17.33 -26.46 -2.09
N THR A 119 18.02 -27.52 -2.54
CA THR A 119 19.47 -27.47 -2.80
C THR A 119 19.79 -26.48 -3.92
N ASP A 120 19.00 -26.47 -5.00
CA ASP A 120 19.13 -25.51 -6.10
C ASP A 120 18.90 -24.08 -5.63
N LEU A 121 17.92 -23.86 -4.74
CA LEU A 121 17.65 -22.57 -4.11
C LEU A 121 18.86 -22.10 -3.29
N HIS A 122 19.42 -22.96 -2.43
CA HIS A 122 20.60 -22.65 -1.63
C HIS A 122 21.80 -22.25 -2.48
N ILE A 123 22.07 -22.99 -3.56
CA ILE A 123 23.14 -22.67 -4.51
C ILE A 123 22.89 -21.30 -5.15
N LYS A 124 21.66 -21.05 -5.64
CA LYS A 124 21.31 -19.77 -6.27
C LYS A 124 21.46 -18.60 -5.32
N ILE A 125 21.07 -18.74 -4.06
CA ILE A 125 21.24 -17.68 -3.05
C ILE A 125 22.72 -17.36 -2.88
N LYS A 126 23.57 -18.37 -2.71
CA LYS A 126 25.03 -18.18 -2.54
C LYS A 126 25.73 -17.60 -3.76
N GLN A 127 25.23 -17.84 -4.96
CA GLN A 127 25.83 -17.36 -6.21
C GLN A 127 25.39 -15.94 -6.59
N GLN A 128 24.42 -15.36 -5.90
CA GLN A 128 23.91 -14.04 -6.26
C GLN A 128 24.83 -12.94 -5.72
N THR A 129 25.44 -12.20 -6.64
CA THR A 129 26.38 -11.11 -6.33
C THR A 129 25.74 -9.73 -6.40
N GLU A 130 24.61 -9.59 -7.10
CA GLU A 130 23.92 -8.33 -7.37
C GLU A 130 22.46 -8.41 -6.90
N PHE A 131 21.89 -7.28 -6.49
CA PHE A 131 20.56 -7.21 -5.87
C PHE A 131 19.42 -7.66 -6.79
N ASN A 132 19.44 -7.31 -8.08
CA ASN A 132 18.47 -7.75 -9.11
C ASN A 132 17.01 -7.61 -8.64
N SER A 133 16.62 -6.38 -8.35
CA SER A 133 15.27 -5.91 -8.05
C SER A 133 14.24 -6.27 -9.11
N ASN A 134 12.99 -6.41 -8.67
CA ASN A 134 11.82 -6.58 -9.54
C ASN A 134 10.53 -6.17 -8.81
N GLU A 135 9.46 -6.03 -9.58
CA GLU A 135 8.14 -5.58 -9.14
C GLU A 135 7.43 -6.44 -8.08
N ASN A 136 7.93 -7.66 -7.81
CA ASN A 136 7.34 -8.59 -6.83
C ASN A 136 8.12 -8.62 -5.52
N MET A 137 9.20 -7.85 -5.38
CA MET A 137 9.95 -7.78 -4.12
C MET A 137 9.16 -7.12 -3.00
N ILE A 138 8.22 -6.22 -3.32
CA ILE A 138 7.32 -5.59 -2.35
C ILE A 138 5.92 -6.17 -2.55
N ASP A 139 5.49 -6.99 -1.59
CA ASP A 139 4.17 -7.59 -1.63
C ASP A 139 3.14 -6.72 -0.92
N THR A 140 2.25 -6.11 -1.69
CA THR A 140 1.06 -5.40 -1.18
C THR A 140 -0.22 -6.20 -1.42
N LYS A 141 -0.17 -7.41 -2.00
CA LYS A 141 -1.36 -8.19 -2.41
C LYS A 141 -2.20 -8.69 -1.22
N SER A 142 -1.65 -8.64 -0.01
CA SER A 142 -2.26 -9.13 1.24
C SER A 142 -3.21 -8.13 1.93
N ASN A 143 -3.63 -7.06 1.24
CA ASN A 143 -4.22 -5.82 1.80
C ASN A 143 -3.17 -5.02 2.60
N LEU A 144 -2.88 -3.80 2.18
CA LEU A 144 -1.87 -2.93 2.78
C LEU A 144 -2.34 -2.32 4.11
N ASN A 145 -2.61 -3.15 5.13
CA ASN A 145 -2.96 -2.72 6.48
C ASN A 145 -1.78 -2.09 7.20
N PHE A 146 -2.02 -1.46 8.36
CA PHE A 146 -0.95 -0.73 9.03
C PHE A 146 0.23 -1.63 9.43
N ASN A 147 -0.02 -2.90 9.75
CA ASN A 147 1.03 -3.87 10.04
C ASN A 147 1.89 -4.16 8.80
N ASN A 148 1.25 -4.49 7.67
CA ASN A 148 1.95 -4.73 6.40
C ASN A 148 2.70 -3.48 5.93
N PHE A 149 2.11 -2.30 6.09
CA PHE A 149 2.78 -1.04 5.82
C PHE A 149 4.00 -0.84 6.72
N THR A 150 3.92 -1.22 8.00
CA THR A 150 5.04 -1.16 8.94
C THR A 150 6.19 -2.09 8.54
N GLU A 151 5.91 -3.28 8.01
CA GLU A 151 6.94 -4.17 7.45
C GLU A 151 7.66 -3.51 6.25
N ILE A 152 6.94 -2.76 5.41
CA ILE A 152 7.57 -1.96 4.34
C ILE A 152 8.47 -0.87 4.94
N LEU A 153 8.02 -0.18 5.99
CA LEU A 153 8.85 0.82 6.67
C LEU A 153 10.14 0.20 7.25
N GLU A 154 10.11 -1.04 7.74
CA GLU A 154 11.29 -1.76 8.22
C GLU A 154 12.31 -1.99 7.12
N ILE A 155 11.85 -2.44 5.95
CA ILE A 155 12.72 -2.72 4.78
C ILE A 155 13.59 -1.51 4.43
N PHE A 156 13.03 -0.30 4.53
CA PHE A 156 13.71 0.95 4.22
C PHE A 156 14.23 1.70 5.47
N HIS A 157 14.22 1.07 6.65
CA HIS A 157 14.67 1.65 7.92
C HIS A 157 13.99 2.99 8.30
N PHE A 158 12.71 3.17 7.99
CA PHE A 158 11.98 4.40 8.32
C PHE A 158 11.55 4.42 9.79
N ASP A 159 11.51 5.62 10.38
CA ASP A 159 10.97 5.80 11.73
C ASP A 159 9.44 5.64 11.74
N LYS A 160 9.00 4.43 12.11
CA LYS A 160 7.59 4.06 12.24
C LYS A 160 6.79 4.97 13.16
N LYS A 161 7.43 5.64 14.13
CA LYS A 161 6.71 6.55 15.05
C LYS A 161 6.10 7.73 14.29
N LYS A 162 6.76 8.19 13.21
CA LYS A 162 6.23 9.25 12.32
C LYS A 162 4.90 8.85 11.67
N TYR A 163 4.66 7.55 11.48
CA TYR A 163 3.50 7.03 10.76
C TYR A 163 2.37 6.55 11.68
N LYS A 164 2.62 6.48 13.00
CA LYS A 164 1.67 5.91 13.96
C LYS A 164 0.32 6.63 13.97
N SER A 165 0.29 7.93 13.73
CA SER A 165 -0.96 8.71 13.64
C SER A 165 -1.87 8.23 12.51
N TYR A 166 -1.31 7.61 11.47
CA TYR A 166 -2.06 7.12 10.31
C TYR A 166 -2.58 5.68 10.47
N SER A 167 -2.30 5.00 11.58
CA SER A 167 -2.74 3.61 11.76
C SER A 167 -4.26 3.48 11.67
N ILE A 168 -4.97 4.40 12.35
CA ILE A 168 -6.43 4.41 12.37
C ILE A 168 -6.99 4.62 10.97
N ILE A 169 -6.42 5.53 10.16
CA ILE A 169 -6.98 5.82 8.83
C ILE A 169 -6.76 4.65 7.86
N ILE A 170 -5.57 4.03 7.87
CA ILE A 170 -5.24 2.88 7.01
C ILE A 170 -6.16 1.71 7.35
N ASP A 171 -6.26 1.37 8.63
CA ASP A 171 -7.08 0.24 9.07
C ASP A 171 -8.59 0.50 8.85
N SER A 172 -9.02 1.77 8.94
CA SER A 172 -10.41 2.16 8.60
C SER A 172 -10.73 1.91 7.13
N ILE A 173 -9.89 2.39 6.20
CA ILE A 173 -10.12 2.23 4.76
C ILE A 173 -10.17 0.74 4.37
N ILE A 174 -9.26 -0.07 4.91
CA ILE A 174 -9.18 -1.50 4.59
C ILE A 174 -10.37 -2.28 5.12
N THR A 175 -10.80 -1.94 6.34
CA THR A 175 -11.99 -2.52 6.94
C THR A 175 -13.19 -2.38 5.99
N TYR A 176 -13.43 -1.18 5.48
CA TYR A 176 -14.48 -0.94 4.50
C TYR A 176 -14.24 -1.67 3.17
N ARG A 177 -13.02 -1.57 2.61
CA ARG A 177 -12.63 -2.23 1.36
C ARG A 177 -12.91 -3.73 1.40
N ASN A 178 -12.53 -4.41 2.48
CA ASN A 178 -12.74 -5.85 2.65
C ASN A 178 -14.22 -6.20 2.74
N MET A 179 -15.00 -5.49 3.57
CA MET A 179 -16.43 -5.76 3.70
C MET A 179 -17.18 -5.61 2.38
N ILE A 180 -16.86 -4.56 1.62
CA ILE A 180 -17.53 -4.33 0.34
C ILE A 180 -17.10 -5.37 -0.69
N ALA A 181 -15.82 -5.76 -0.72
CA ALA A 181 -15.32 -6.80 -1.62
C ALA A 181 -15.95 -8.18 -1.35
N HIS A 182 -16.30 -8.48 -0.10
CA HIS A 182 -17.01 -9.70 0.27
C HIS A 182 -18.53 -9.65 0.03
N GLY A 183 -19.06 -8.58 -0.56
CA GLY A 183 -20.48 -8.46 -0.91
C GLY A 183 -21.40 -8.06 0.24
N ASN A 184 -20.85 -7.74 1.42
CA ASN A 184 -21.60 -7.41 2.63
C ASN A 184 -22.12 -5.96 2.65
N ARG A 185 -22.45 -5.39 1.49
CA ARG A 185 -22.84 -3.97 1.35
C ARG A 185 -24.08 -3.60 2.17
N LYS A 186 -25.06 -4.51 2.24
CA LYS A 186 -26.30 -4.33 3.01
C LYS A 186 -26.07 -4.39 4.52
N ASP A 187 -24.94 -4.96 4.94
CA ASP A 187 -24.56 -5.14 6.35
C ASP A 187 -23.54 -4.10 6.80
N LEU A 188 -23.25 -3.05 6.03
CA LEU A 188 -22.33 -1.96 6.40
C LEU A 188 -23.01 -0.91 7.28
N THR A 189 -23.72 -1.35 8.31
CA THR A 189 -24.17 -0.45 9.39
C THR A 189 -23.07 -0.33 10.44
N GLU A 190 -23.04 0.77 11.19
CA GLU A 190 -22.11 0.95 12.32
C GLU A 190 -22.11 -0.27 13.26
N ILE A 191 -23.30 -0.79 13.58
CA ILE A 191 -23.49 -1.92 14.49
C ILE A 191 -22.82 -3.17 13.93
N ASN A 192 -23.08 -3.49 12.67
CA ASN A 192 -22.51 -4.67 12.03
C ASN A 192 -21.00 -4.53 11.82
N ILE A 193 -20.51 -3.36 11.41
CA ILE A 193 -19.07 -3.09 11.26
C ILE A 193 -18.37 -3.35 12.62
N ARG A 194 -18.90 -2.80 13.71
CA ARG A 194 -18.36 -2.98 15.08
C ARG A 194 -18.51 -4.41 15.62
N GLN A 195 -19.56 -5.13 15.25
CA GLN A 195 -19.80 -6.50 15.72
C GLN A 195 -18.92 -7.53 15.00
N TYR A 196 -18.68 -7.35 13.71
CA TYR A 196 -17.99 -8.35 12.88
C TYR A 196 -16.50 -8.07 12.68
N ILE A 197 -16.03 -6.86 13.01
CA ILE A 197 -14.62 -6.48 12.79
C ILE A 197 -14.03 -5.96 14.10
N PRO A 198 -13.28 -6.80 14.84
CA PRO A 198 -12.47 -6.34 15.95
C PRO A 198 -11.28 -5.53 15.40
N GLY A 199 -11.04 -4.35 15.97
CA GLY A 199 -9.92 -3.51 15.54
C GLY A 199 -10.01 -2.09 16.05
N ASN A 200 -8.95 -1.32 15.77
CA ASN A 200 -8.85 0.10 16.10
C ASN A 200 -9.06 0.94 14.84
N TYR A 201 -10.30 1.06 14.39
CA TYR A 201 -10.69 1.89 13.25
C TYR A 201 -11.78 2.89 13.63
N LYS A 202 -11.99 3.87 12.73
CA LYS A 202 -13.10 4.82 12.78
C LYS A 202 -14.05 4.57 11.62
N ILE A 203 -15.33 4.81 11.88
CA ILE A 203 -16.38 4.75 10.86
C ILE A 203 -16.20 5.95 9.93
N ILE A 204 -16.16 5.69 8.62
CA ILE A 204 -15.97 6.72 7.60
C ILE A 204 -17.33 7.28 7.19
N THR A 205 -17.41 8.60 7.02
CA THR A 205 -18.67 9.31 6.71
C THR A 205 -18.47 10.40 5.66
N LEU A 206 -19.56 10.71 4.95
CA LEU A 206 -19.61 11.79 3.95
C LEU A 206 -19.92 13.15 4.57
N HIS A 207 -20.21 13.23 5.86
CA HIS A 207 -20.49 14.46 6.59
C HIS A 207 -19.67 14.51 7.87
N LYS A 208 -19.36 15.72 8.35
CA LYS A 208 -18.66 15.89 9.62
C LYS A 208 -19.56 15.48 10.78
N GLU A 209 -19.14 14.43 11.48
CA GLU A 209 -19.84 13.88 12.63
C GLU A 209 -18.85 13.60 13.76
N ASN A 210 -19.28 13.84 15.01
CA ASN A 210 -18.42 13.59 16.17
C ASN A 210 -18.04 12.11 16.27
N ASN A 211 -16.77 11.84 16.60
CA ASN A 211 -16.21 10.49 16.76
C ASN A 211 -16.20 9.61 15.49
N ARG A 212 -16.42 10.21 14.31
CA ARG A 212 -16.33 9.54 13.02
C ARG A 212 -15.21 10.15 12.18
N LEU A 213 -14.75 9.43 11.18
CA LEU A 213 -13.74 9.88 10.25
C LEU A 213 -14.43 10.49 9.04
N TYR A 214 -14.32 11.80 8.90
CA TYR A 214 -14.87 12.49 7.74
C TYR A 214 -14.01 12.16 6.50
N PHE A 215 -14.66 11.87 5.38
CA PHE A 215 -13.96 11.44 4.17
C PHE A 215 -12.94 12.47 3.66
N GLU A 216 -13.23 13.78 3.73
CA GLU A 216 -12.25 14.79 3.31
C GLU A 216 -11.02 14.85 4.23
N ASP A 217 -11.22 14.66 5.54
CA ASP A 217 -10.12 14.59 6.51
C ASP A 217 -9.26 13.36 6.21
N LEU A 218 -9.88 12.22 5.91
CA LEU A 218 -9.21 11.00 5.44
C LEU A 218 -8.40 11.23 4.17
N CYS A 219 -8.95 11.89 3.15
CA CYS A 219 -8.22 12.22 1.93
C CYS A 219 -7.00 13.10 2.23
N SER A 220 -7.18 14.11 3.07
CA SER A 220 -6.11 15.03 3.47
C SER A 220 -4.98 14.30 4.20
N ASP A 221 -5.33 13.44 5.16
CA ASP A 221 -4.36 12.64 5.91
C ASP A 221 -3.67 11.61 5.01
N MET A 222 -4.38 11.01 4.06
CA MET A 222 -3.76 10.10 3.09
C MET A 222 -2.75 10.81 2.18
N ILE A 223 -3.08 12.01 1.71
CA ILE A 223 -2.13 12.83 0.93
C ILE A 223 -0.89 13.16 1.77
N ASN A 224 -1.07 13.52 3.05
CA ASN A 224 0.04 13.83 3.95
C ASN A 224 0.93 12.61 4.21
N LEU A 225 0.32 11.43 4.41
CA LEU A 225 1.04 10.16 4.50
C LEU A 225 1.87 9.90 3.26
N LEU A 226 1.27 10.01 2.06
CA LEU A 226 1.97 9.73 0.80
C LEU A 226 3.14 10.69 0.58
N LYS A 227 2.97 11.98 0.88
CA LYS A 227 4.05 12.98 0.84
C LYS A 227 5.20 12.62 1.78
N LEU A 228 4.86 12.28 3.03
CA LEU A 228 5.85 11.89 4.04
C LEU A 228 6.64 10.65 3.58
N PHE A 229 5.94 9.65 3.06
CA PHE A 229 6.55 8.41 2.56
C PHE A 229 7.49 8.65 1.38
N CYS A 230 7.07 9.42 0.37
CA CYS A 230 7.91 9.77 -0.77
C CYS A 230 9.15 10.57 -0.36
N GLN A 231 9.02 11.47 0.63
CA GLN A 231 10.14 12.23 1.17
C GLN A 231 11.14 11.32 1.89
N ASP A 232 10.69 10.49 2.83
CA ASP A 232 11.57 9.55 3.55
C ASP A 232 12.29 8.59 2.56
N LEU A 233 11.62 8.18 1.47
CA LEU A 233 12.22 7.32 0.43
C LEU A 233 13.24 8.05 -0.44
N THR A 234 12.98 9.32 -0.77
CA THR A 234 13.95 10.19 -1.45
C THR A 234 15.20 10.35 -0.60
N ASP A 235 15.03 10.66 0.69
CA ASP A 235 16.13 10.82 1.64
C ASP A 235 16.91 9.52 1.82
N TYR A 236 16.22 8.38 1.88
CA TYR A 236 16.84 7.05 1.95
C TYR A 236 17.77 6.75 0.78
N VAL A 237 17.31 7.03 -0.44
CA VAL A 237 18.11 6.79 -1.66
C VAL A 237 19.24 7.81 -1.76
N ASN A 238 18.98 9.10 -1.54
CA ASN A 238 19.97 10.16 -1.69
C ASN A 238 21.10 10.08 -0.65
N GLU A 239 20.76 9.75 0.60
CA GLU A 239 21.74 9.55 1.67
C GLU A 239 22.36 8.14 1.65
N GLN A 240 22.01 7.30 0.66
CA GLN A 240 22.51 5.94 0.51
C GLN A 240 22.34 5.07 1.75
N LYS A 241 21.23 5.26 2.48
CA LYS A 241 20.89 4.50 3.70
C LYS A 241 20.66 3.00 3.45
N TYR A 242 20.63 2.59 2.18
CA TYR A 242 20.58 1.20 1.74
C TYR A 242 21.94 0.48 1.78
N LEU A 243 23.05 1.22 1.96
CA LEU A 243 24.38 0.64 2.10
C LEU A 243 24.67 0.36 3.58
N ARG A 244 25.39 -0.74 3.84
CA ARG A 244 25.99 -0.96 5.15
C ARG A 244 27.02 0.13 5.39
N GLN A 245 26.95 0.78 6.55
CA GLN A 245 28.04 1.62 7.00
C GLN A 245 29.19 0.70 7.40
N ASP A 246 30.36 0.91 6.81
CA ASP A 246 31.59 0.22 7.21
C ASP A 246 31.78 0.39 8.72
N LYS A 247 31.87 -0.73 9.45
CA LYS A 247 32.18 -0.75 10.88
C LYS A 247 33.65 -0.41 11.13
#